data_AF-A0A3B9VJZ0-F1
#
_entry.id   AF-A0A3B9VJZ0-F1
#
_cell.length_a   1.000
_cell.length_b   1.000
_cell.length_c   1.000
_cell.angle_alpha   90.00
_cell.angle_beta   90.00
_cell.angle_gamma   90.00
#
_symmetry.space_group_name_H-M   'P 1'
#
loop_
_entity.id
_entity.type
_entity.pdbx_description
1 polymer ?
#
loop_
_entity_poly.entity_id
_entity_poly.type
_entity_poly.pdbx_seq_one_letter_code
_entity_poly.pdbx_strand_id
1 'polypeptide(L)'
;EAHDLGIKVIIDIVPNHTSDQHKWFKEALASKPGSAARDRYIFREGKGKNGELPPNNWQAVFGGPAWKRVTESDGKKGQWYLHLFAVEQPDLNWENSEVVKHFEDVLKFWLDKGVDGFRIDVAHGMFKESGLPDVRSSWIEKIFGKNNLTRMLSPEHKPFWDQEGVHDIYRSWRKILDSYDGDRMAVAEAWVSPASRIAKYVRSDELQNSFNFEMLTTLWKADEIREKINNSIDALAEVGAPTSWVFNNHDVVRSVDRLDLGLTNHGDTTFSRHGDVKKL
;
A
#
# COMPACT_ATOMS: atom_id res chain seq x y z
N GLU A 1 -3.46 30.79 3.48
CA GLU A 1 -4.46 30.48 4.51
C GLU A 1 -3.94 29.52 5.58
N ALA A 2 -3.77 28.21 5.30
CA ALA A 2 -3.30 27.26 6.32
C ALA A 2 -1.94 27.66 6.94
N HIS A 3 -0.97 28.04 6.09
CA HIS A 3 0.34 28.51 6.56
C HIS A 3 0.26 29.81 7.36
N ASP A 4 -0.67 30.71 7.04
CA ASP A 4 -0.88 31.97 7.79
C ASP A 4 -1.39 31.68 9.21
N LEU A 5 -2.00 30.52 9.43
CA LEU A 5 -2.45 30.01 10.72
C LEU A 5 -1.39 29.11 11.41
N GLY A 6 -0.19 28.96 10.84
CA GLY A 6 0.84 28.06 11.36
C GLY A 6 0.55 26.58 11.19
N ILE A 7 -0.42 26.22 10.32
CA ILE A 7 -0.80 24.82 10.05
C ILE A 7 0.03 24.30 8.86
N LYS A 8 0.62 23.12 9.04
CA LYS A 8 1.33 22.37 8.00
C LYS A 8 0.36 21.57 7.14
N VAL A 9 0.59 21.54 5.84
CA VAL A 9 -0.26 20.86 4.86
C VAL A 9 0.50 19.72 4.22
N ILE A 10 0.13 18.49 4.56
CA ILE A 10 0.57 17.30 3.84
C ILE A 10 -0.56 16.81 2.92
N ILE A 11 -0.21 16.19 1.81
CA ILE A 11 -1.19 15.64 0.86
C ILE A 11 -0.99 14.14 0.66
N ASP A 12 -2.02 13.46 0.16
CA ASP A 12 -1.94 12.03 -0.17
C ASP A 12 -1.29 11.82 -1.54
N ILE A 13 -0.41 10.81 -1.66
CA ILE A 13 0.11 10.33 -2.93
C ILE A 13 -0.08 8.82 -3.04
N VAL A 14 -0.46 8.39 -4.25
CA VAL A 14 -0.80 6.98 -4.54
C VAL A 14 0.20 6.41 -5.55
N PRO A 15 1.37 5.92 -5.11
CA PRO A 15 2.44 5.47 -6.00
C PRO A 15 2.27 4.05 -6.52
N ASN A 16 1.45 3.22 -5.88
CA ASN A 16 1.37 1.81 -6.25
C ASN A 16 0.67 1.59 -7.62
N HIS A 17 -0.37 2.37 -7.89
CA HIS A 17 -1.27 2.15 -9.03
C HIS A 17 -1.82 3.48 -9.54
N THR A 18 -2.36 3.47 -10.75
CA THR A 18 -3.15 4.60 -11.28
C THR A 18 -4.58 4.13 -11.56
N SER A 19 -5.48 5.04 -11.90
CA SER A 19 -6.74 4.65 -12.55
C SER A 19 -6.48 4.02 -13.93
N ASP A 20 -7.31 3.08 -14.35
CA ASP A 20 -7.36 2.56 -15.71
C ASP A 20 -7.72 3.65 -16.75
N GLN A 21 -8.31 4.76 -16.29
CA GLN A 21 -8.59 5.92 -17.12
C GLN A 21 -7.35 6.81 -17.33
N HIS A 22 -6.27 6.57 -16.59
CA HIS A 22 -5.04 7.34 -16.70
C HIS A 22 -4.43 7.19 -18.10
N LYS A 23 -3.88 8.30 -18.62
CA LYS A 23 -3.32 8.37 -19.98
C LYS A 23 -2.27 7.28 -20.24
N TRP A 24 -1.46 6.95 -19.23
CA TRP A 24 -0.43 5.92 -19.35
C TRP A 24 -1.02 4.53 -19.51
N PHE A 25 -2.10 4.19 -18.80
CA PHE A 25 -2.72 2.87 -18.92
C PHE A 25 -3.49 2.73 -20.23
N LYS A 26 -4.19 3.78 -20.67
CA LYS A 26 -4.83 3.81 -21.99
C LYS A 26 -3.81 3.59 -23.12
N GLU A 27 -2.67 4.26 -23.04
CA GLU A 27 -1.57 4.09 -23.98
C GLU A 27 -0.96 2.68 -23.89
N ALA A 28 -0.79 2.14 -22.68
CA ALA A 28 -0.31 0.77 -22.47
C ALA A 28 -1.24 -0.26 -23.12
N LEU A 29 -2.56 -0.11 -22.96
CA LEU A 29 -3.56 -0.99 -23.59
C LEU A 29 -3.60 -0.87 -25.11
N ALA A 30 -3.39 0.34 -25.66
CA ALA A 30 -3.34 0.57 -27.10
C ALA A 30 -2.03 0.09 -27.74
N SER A 31 -0.97 -0.10 -26.96
CA SER A 31 0.36 -0.47 -27.43
C SER A 31 0.57 -1.98 -27.42
N LYS A 32 1.45 -2.46 -28.32
CA LYS A 32 1.78 -3.89 -28.41
C LYS A 32 2.51 -4.39 -27.16
N PRO A 33 2.39 -5.69 -26.81
CA PRO A 33 3.25 -6.34 -25.83
C PRO A 33 4.74 -6.04 -26.07
N GLY A 34 5.48 -5.76 -25.00
CA GLY A 34 6.91 -5.42 -25.05
C GLY A 34 7.23 -3.96 -25.41
N SER A 35 6.24 -3.10 -25.61
CA SER A 35 6.46 -1.66 -25.80
C SER A 35 6.79 -0.94 -24.48
N ALA A 36 7.49 0.19 -24.57
CA ALA A 36 7.79 1.04 -23.41
C ALA A 36 6.52 1.47 -22.65
N ALA A 37 5.44 1.81 -23.38
CA ALA A 37 4.16 2.16 -22.78
C ALA A 37 3.58 1.02 -21.94
N ARG A 38 3.70 -0.23 -22.42
CA ARG A 38 3.23 -1.43 -21.71
C ARG A 38 4.06 -1.68 -20.45
N ASP A 39 5.35 -1.43 -20.51
CA ASP A 39 6.29 -1.69 -19.43
C ASP A 39 6.14 -0.78 -18.20
N ARG A 40 5.38 0.33 -18.31
CA ARG A 40 5.01 1.17 -17.15
C ARG A 40 4.08 0.47 -16.15
N TYR A 41 3.43 -0.62 -16.56
CA TYR A 41 2.56 -1.44 -15.71
C TYR A 41 3.00 -2.90 -15.78
N ILE A 42 2.50 -3.71 -14.85
CA ILE A 42 2.90 -5.11 -14.75
C ILE A 42 1.99 -5.97 -15.63
N PHE A 43 2.41 -6.17 -16.89
CA PHE A 43 1.80 -7.14 -17.80
C PHE A 43 2.60 -8.44 -17.85
N ARG A 44 1.92 -9.58 -17.83
CA ARG A 44 2.56 -10.90 -17.92
C ARG A 44 1.74 -11.85 -18.79
N GLU A 45 2.45 -12.79 -19.41
CA GLU A 45 1.80 -13.91 -20.09
C GLU A 45 1.05 -14.79 -19.10
N GLY A 46 -0.09 -15.32 -19.53
CA GLY A 46 -0.86 -16.29 -18.75
C GLY A 46 -0.22 -17.68 -18.76
N LYS A 47 -0.61 -18.51 -17.80
CA LYS A 47 -0.33 -19.95 -17.78
C LYS A 47 -1.40 -20.73 -18.57
N GLY A 48 -1.16 -22.02 -18.82
CA GLY A 48 -2.06 -22.88 -19.59
C GLY A 48 -1.72 -22.92 -21.09
N LYS A 49 -2.44 -23.75 -21.86
CA LYS A 49 -2.08 -24.00 -23.27
C LYS A 49 -2.26 -22.76 -24.14
N ASN A 50 -3.21 -21.91 -23.79
CA ASN A 50 -3.60 -20.70 -24.51
C ASN A 50 -3.54 -19.45 -23.60
N GLY A 51 -2.77 -19.49 -22.51
CA GLY A 51 -2.67 -18.38 -21.55
C GLY A 51 -3.97 -18.10 -20.78
N GLU A 52 -4.86 -19.09 -20.66
CA GLU A 52 -6.18 -18.98 -20.02
C GLU A 52 -6.15 -18.87 -18.50
N LEU A 53 -5.02 -19.20 -17.88
CA LEU A 53 -4.81 -19.07 -16.43
C LEU A 53 -3.97 -17.83 -16.14
N PRO A 54 -4.20 -17.16 -14.99
CA PRO A 54 -3.38 -16.03 -14.59
C PRO A 54 -1.91 -16.44 -14.34
N PRO A 55 -0.97 -15.49 -14.34
CA PRO A 55 0.45 -15.75 -14.12
C PRO A 55 0.76 -16.42 -12.77
N ASN A 56 -0.03 -16.11 -11.73
CA ASN A 56 0.05 -16.72 -10.40
C ASN A 56 -1.33 -16.68 -9.72
N ASN A 57 -1.40 -17.18 -8.49
CA ASN A 57 -2.61 -17.30 -7.69
C ASN A 57 -2.91 -16.09 -6.78
N TRP A 58 -2.26 -14.95 -6.98
CA TRP A 58 -2.48 -13.75 -6.17
C TRP A 58 -3.93 -13.28 -6.23
N GLN A 59 -4.43 -12.78 -5.11
CA GLN A 59 -5.78 -12.23 -4.97
C GLN A 59 -5.71 -10.71 -4.75
N ALA A 60 -6.70 -10.00 -5.27
CA ALA A 60 -6.90 -8.59 -5.00
C ALA A 60 -7.44 -8.39 -3.59
N VAL A 61 -7.07 -7.27 -2.95
CA VAL A 61 -7.52 -6.88 -1.61
C VAL A 61 -9.05 -6.72 -1.55
N PHE A 62 -9.66 -6.25 -2.62
CA PHE A 62 -11.12 -6.10 -2.71
C PHE A 62 -11.84 -7.36 -3.21
N GLY A 63 -11.10 -8.47 -3.35
CA GLY A 63 -11.63 -9.78 -3.68
C GLY A 63 -11.44 -10.18 -5.15
N GLY A 64 -11.33 -11.49 -5.36
CA GLY A 64 -11.11 -12.10 -6.67
C GLY A 64 -9.63 -12.10 -7.10
N PRO A 65 -9.33 -12.64 -8.29
CA PRO A 65 -7.96 -12.70 -8.80
C PRO A 65 -7.34 -11.30 -8.97
N ALA A 66 -6.06 -11.14 -8.63
CA ALA A 66 -5.31 -9.90 -8.83
C ALA A 66 -4.91 -9.64 -10.29
N TRP A 67 -5.42 -10.44 -11.23
CA TRP A 67 -5.01 -10.39 -12.63
C TRP A 67 -6.23 -10.31 -13.53
N LYS A 68 -6.19 -9.33 -14.44
CA LYS A 68 -7.21 -9.17 -15.47
C LYS A 68 -6.63 -9.39 -16.86
N ARG A 69 -7.25 -10.29 -17.62
CA ARG A 69 -6.84 -10.59 -18.99
C ARG A 69 -7.27 -9.49 -19.95
N VAL A 70 -6.33 -8.99 -20.75
CA VAL A 70 -6.59 -8.02 -21.81
C VAL A 70 -7.21 -8.72 -23.02
N THR A 71 -8.13 -8.02 -23.66
CA THR A 71 -8.54 -8.32 -25.04
C THR A 71 -7.88 -7.26 -25.91
N GLU A 72 -6.99 -7.69 -26.80
CA GLU A 72 -6.22 -6.82 -27.67
C GLU A 72 -7.13 -6.18 -28.73
N SER A 73 -6.63 -5.16 -29.44
CA SER A 73 -7.41 -4.44 -30.46
C SER A 73 -7.88 -5.30 -31.62
N ASP A 74 -7.24 -6.44 -31.87
CA ASP A 74 -7.65 -7.43 -32.87
C ASP A 74 -8.66 -8.46 -32.34
N GLY A 75 -9.15 -8.27 -31.10
CA GLY A 75 -10.09 -9.16 -30.43
C GLY A 75 -9.47 -10.41 -29.80
N LYS A 76 -8.17 -10.65 -29.99
CA LYS A 76 -7.49 -11.80 -29.38
C LYS A 76 -7.27 -11.56 -27.89
N LYS A 77 -7.24 -12.65 -27.14
CA LYS A 77 -6.87 -12.61 -25.72
C LYS A 77 -5.36 -12.44 -25.60
N GLY A 78 -4.94 -11.38 -24.92
CA GLY A 78 -3.54 -11.03 -24.72
C GLY A 78 -3.04 -11.35 -23.31
N GLN A 79 -2.10 -10.52 -22.87
CA GLN A 79 -1.47 -10.57 -21.55
C GLN A 79 -2.46 -10.26 -20.43
N TRP A 80 -2.07 -10.60 -19.21
CA TRP A 80 -2.75 -10.22 -17.97
C TRP A 80 -2.06 -9.01 -17.36
N TYR A 81 -2.83 -8.03 -16.88
CA TYR A 81 -2.27 -6.96 -16.04
C TYR A 81 -2.58 -7.20 -14.56
N LEU A 82 -1.64 -6.82 -13.71
CA LEU A 82 -1.78 -6.88 -12.26
C LEU A 82 -2.65 -5.72 -11.75
N HIS A 83 -3.54 -6.04 -10.82
CA HIS A 83 -4.25 -5.08 -9.97
C HIS A 83 -4.38 -5.68 -8.55
N LEU A 84 -3.65 -5.14 -7.58
CA LEU A 84 -3.72 -5.59 -6.19
C LEU A 84 -4.98 -5.10 -5.48
N PHE A 85 -5.66 -4.11 -6.04
CA PHE A 85 -6.92 -3.55 -5.54
C PHE A 85 -8.04 -3.74 -6.58
N ALA A 86 -8.81 -2.69 -6.92
CA ALA A 86 -9.86 -2.79 -7.93
C ALA A 86 -9.26 -3.08 -9.32
N VAL A 87 -10.05 -3.68 -10.21
CA VAL A 87 -9.63 -3.95 -11.60
C VAL A 87 -9.26 -2.64 -12.31
N GLU A 88 -9.92 -1.55 -11.95
CA GLU A 88 -9.71 -0.19 -12.42
C GLU A 88 -8.46 0.49 -11.82
N GLN A 89 -7.70 -0.22 -10.98
CA GLN A 89 -6.47 0.24 -10.31
C GLN A 89 -5.26 -0.60 -10.74
N PRO A 90 -4.84 -0.54 -12.02
CA PRO A 90 -3.66 -1.27 -12.50
C PRO A 90 -2.37 -0.83 -11.80
N ASP A 91 -1.61 -1.80 -11.32
CA ASP A 91 -0.35 -1.60 -10.63
C ASP A 91 0.76 -1.13 -11.58
N LEU A 92 1.47 -0.09 -11.14
CA LEU A 92 2.66 0.41 -11.81
C LEU A 92 3.84 -0.54 -11.64
N ASN A 93 4.69 -0.56 -12.65
CA ASN A 93 5.96 -1.29 -12.64
C ASN A 93 7.09 -0.38 -12.15
N TRP A 94 7.48 -0.51 -10.88
CA TRP A 94 8.54 0.30 -10.28
C TRP A 94 9.96 -0.13 -10.66
N GLU A 95 10.12 -1.24 -11.39
CA GLU A 95 11.40 -1.57 -12.04
C GLU A 95 11.64 -0.68 -13.28
N ASN A 96 10.61 0.00 -13.79
CA ASN A 96 10.72 0.90 -14.92
C ASN A 96 11.18 2.31 -14.47
N SER A 97 12.34 2.74 -14.97
CA SER A 97 12.93 4.06 -14.62
C SER A 97 12.07 5.28 -14.99
N GLU A 98 11.17 5.17 -15.98
CA GLU A 98 10.22 6.24 -16.32
C GLU A 98 9.19 6.44 -15.19
N VAL A 99 8.73 5.35 -14.58
CA VAL A 99 7.81 5.39 -13.43
C VAL A 99 8.50 6.04 -12.24
N VAL A 100 9.74 5.61 -11.93
CA VAL A 100 10.53 6.20 -10.83
C VAL A 100 10.67 7.71 -11.03
N LYS A 101 11.17 8.13 -12.19
CA LYS A 101 11.37 9.54 -12.51
C LYS A 101 10.06 10.34 -12.45
N HIS A 102 8.97 9.79 -12.98
CA HIS A 102 7.69 10.47 -12.97
C HIS A 102 7.22 10.78 -11.56
N PHE A 103 7.36 9.85 -10.61
CA PHE A 103 6.96 10.10 -9.23
C PHE A 103 7.89 11.09 -8.53
N GLU A 104 9.19 11.09 -8.83
CA GLU A 104 10.08 12.16 -8.34
C GLU A 104 9.64 13.53 -8.85
N ASP A 105 9.20 13.63 -10.11
CA ASP A 105 8.67 14.87 -10.69
C ASP A 105 7.31 15.27 -10.06
N VAL A 106 6.45 14.30 -9.73
CA VAL A 106 5.18 14.53 -9.00
C VAL A 106 5.44 15.08 -7.61
N LEU A 107 6.42 14.53 -6.87
CA LEU A 107 6.80 15.05 -5.56
C LEU A 107 7.28 16.50 -5.65
N LYS A 108 8.21 16.77 -6.57
CA LYS A 108 8.75 18.13 -6.79
C LYS A 108 7.66 19.10 -7.17
N PHE A 109 6.75 18.73 -8.08
CA PHE A 109 5.62 19.57 -8.47
C PHE A 109 4.79 20.04 -7.27
N TRP A 110 4.51 19.15 -6.31
CA TRP A 110 3.73 19.53 -5.12
C TRP A 110 4.55 20.31 -4.10
N LEU A 111 5.82 19.96 -3.92
CA LEU A 111 6.74 20.71 -3.05
C LEU A 111 6.96 22.14 -3.56
N ASP A 112 7.09 22.34 -4.89
CA ASP A 112 7.14 23.64 -5.56
C ASP A 112 5.85 24.47 -5.33
N LYS A 113 4.73 23.80 -5.04
CA LYS A 113 3.47 24.45 -4.64
C LYS A 113 3.37 24.73 -3.14
N GLY A 114 4.38 24.37 -2.36
CA GLY A 114 4.48 24.67 -0.94
C GLY A 114 3.86 23.63 -0.01
N VAL A 115 3.57 22.40 -0.46
CA VAL A 115 3.16 21.36 0.50
C VAL A 115 4.29 21.07 1.49
N ASP A 116 3.93 20.76 2.73
CA ASP A 116 4.87 20.43 3.80
C ASP A 116 5.22 18.94 3.84
N GLY A 117 4.60 18.13 2.98
CA GLY A 117 4.87 16.70 2.98
C GLY A 117 3.81 15.83 2.35
N PHE A 118 3.96 14.52 2.56
CA PHE A 118 3.14 13.50 1.92
C PHE A 118 2.71 12.39 2.88
N ARG A 119 1.46 11.95 2.76
CA ARG A 119 1.04 10.60 3.18
C ARG A 119 1.15 9.68 1.97
N ILE A 120 1.83 8.56 2.14
CA ILE A 120 2.13 7.63 1.05
C ILE A 120 1.20 6.44 1.15
N ASP A 121 0.21 6.36 0.26
CA ASP A 121 -0.73 5.25 0.16
C ASP A 121 -0.01 3.96 -0.23
N VAL A 122 -0.35 2.86 0.46
CA VAL A 122 0.18 1.52 0.24
C VAL A 122 1.70 1.57 0.06
N ALA A 123 2.37 2.19 1.03
CA ALA A 123 3.81 2.48 1.02
C ALA A 123 4.69 1.22 0.92
N HIS A 124 4.11 0.03 0.98
CA HIS A 124 4.79 -1.25 0.90
C HIS A 124 4.56 -1.93 -0.47
N GLY A 125 3.82 -1.32 -1.41
CA GLY A 125 3.30 -2.01 -2.61
C GLY A 125 4.08 -1.85 -3.91
N MET A 126 4.99 -0.89 -4.00
CA MET A 126 5.63 -0.53 -5.27
C MET A 126 6.44 -1.68 -5.89
N PHE A 127 7.16 -2.46 -5.07
CA PHE A 127 7.97 -3.59 -5.53
C PHE A 127 7.32 -4.95 -5.25
N LYS A 128 7.49 -5.85 -6.23
CA LYS A 128 6.94 -7.21 -6.26
C LYS A 128 8.12 -8.19 -6.33
N GLU A 129 7.99 -9.34 -5.69
CA GLU A 129 9.04 -10.36 -5.66
C GLU A 129 9.31 -10.88 -7.07
N SER A 130 10.61 -10.99 -7.41
CA SER A 130 11.04 -11.47 -8.71
C SER A 130 10.49 -12.86 -9.01
N GLY A 131 10.08 -13.07 -10.26
CA GLY A 131 9.42 -14.32 -10.68
C GLY A 131 7.95 -14.43 -10.30
N LEU A 132 7.41 -13.49 -9.50
CA LEU A 132 6.01 -13.40 -9.11
C LEU A 132 5.47 -14.73 -8.54
N PRO A 133 6.11 -15.32 -7.52
CA PRO A 133 5.81 -16.67 -7.06
C PRO A 133 4.37 -16.78 -6.53
N ASP A 134 3.80 -17.97 -6.69
CA ASP A 134 2.53 -18.33 -6.08
C ASP A 134 2.62 -18.25 -4.54
N VAL A 135 1.54 -17.81 -3.89
CA VAL A 135 1.40 -17.87 -2.44
C VAL A 135 0.78 -19.21 -2.02
N ARG A 136 0.98 -19.63 -0.77
CA ARG A 136 0.39 -20.89 -0.27
C ARG A 136 -1.14 -20.78 -0.24
N SER A 137 -1.88 -21.81 -0.68
CA SER A 137 -3.36 -21.76 -0.68
C SER A 137 -3.97 -21.55 0.72
N SER A 138 -3.37 -22.14 1.76
CA SER A 138 -3.76 -21.91 3.15
C SER A 138 -3.57 -20.45 3.60
N TRP A 139 -2.69 -19.72 2.93
CA TRP A 139 -2.47 -18.29 3.15
C TRP A 139 -3.57 -17.46 2.47
N ILE A 140 -3.98 -17.84 1.26
CA ILE A 140 -5.10 -17.22 0.54
C ILE A 140 -6.39 -17.34 1.36
N GLU A 141 -6.71 -18.54 1.85
CA GLU A 141 -7.91 -18.77 2.67
C GLU A 141 -7.86 -17.95 3.97
N LYS A 142 -6.67 -17.80 4.56
CA LYS A 142 -6.50 -16.99 5.76
C LYS A 142 -6.68 -15.51 5.47
N ILE A 143 -5.98 -14.94 4.49
CA ILE A 143 -5.95 -13.48 4.29
C ILE A 143 -7.13 -12.97 3.47
N PHE A 144 -7.52 -13.69 2.42
CA PHE A 144 -8.56 -13.28 1.47
C PHE A 144 -9.87 -14.09 1.63
N GLY A 145 -9.92 -15.04 2.55
CA GLY A 145 -11.18 -15.60 3.02
C GLY A 145 -12.02 -14.56 3.75
N LYS A 146 -13.33 -14.80 3.89
CA LYS A 146 -14.29 -13.87 4.52
C LYS A 146 -13.69 -13.26 5.81
N ASN A 147 -13.62 -11.92 5.88
CA ASN A 147 -13.33 -11.09 7.06
C ASN A 147 -11.86 -10.82 7.49
N ASN A 148 -10.89 -10.40 6.65
CA ASN A 148 -9.48 -10.42 7.08
C ASN A 148 -8.44 -9.33 6.63
N LEU A 149 -8.78 -8.05 6.44
CA LEU A 149 -7.76 -6.96 6.47
C LEU A 149 -6.84 -7.00 7.72
N THR A 150 -7.30 -7.50 8.88
CA THR A 150 -6.42 -7.64 10.07
C THR A 150 -5.34 -8.71 9.87
N ARG A 151 -5.55 -9.66 8.95
CA ARG A 151 -4.54 -10.67 8.59
C ARG A 151 -3.59 -10.21 7.49
N MET A 152 -3.87 -9.09 6.81
CA MET A 152 -2.84 -8.43 5.99
C MET A 152 -1.66 -7.97 6.87
N LEU A 153 -1.95 -7.62 8.12
CA LEU A 153 -0.95 -7.37 9.15
C LEU A 153 -0.47 -8.70 9.78
N SER A 154 0.33 -9.43 9.02
CA SER A 154 0.94 -10.71 9.41
C SER A 154 2.46 -10.66 9.20
N PRO A 155 3.27 -11.31 10.06
CA PRO A 155 4.72 -11.43 9.88
C PRO A 155 5.10 -12.39 8.74
N GLU A 156 4.12 -13.10 8.15
CA GLU A 156 4.37 -13.95 7.00
C GLU A 156 4.78 -13.12 5.77
N HIS A 157 5.79 -13.62 5.05
CA HIS A 157 6.30 -13.01 3.81
C HIS A 157 5.21 -12.91 2.74
N LYS A 158 5.16 -11.77 2.04
CA LYS A 158 4.13 -11.46 1.03
C LYS A 158 4.82 -11.12 -0.29
N PRO A 159 4.75 -11.97 -1.32
CA PRO A 159 5.46 -11.71 -2.58
C PRO A 159 5.07 -10.43 -3.31
N PHE A 160 3.93 -9.83 -3.01
CA PHE A 160 3.45 -8.61 -3.67
C PHE A 160 3.69 -7.33 -2.87
N TRP A 161 4.20 -7.42 -1.64
CA TRP A 161 4.38 -6.28 -0.73
C TRP A 161 5.68 -6.36 0.09
N ASP A 162 6.14 -5.23 0.63
CA ASP A 162 7.26 -5.12 1.58
C ASP A 162 8.57 -5.75 1.09
N GLN A 163 8.81 -5.67 -0.23
CA GLN A 163 10.05 -6.12 -0.85
C GLN A 163 11.15 -5.08 -0.63
N GLU A 164 12.41 -5.50 -0.48
CA GLU A 164 13.51 -4.60 -0.11
C GLU A 164 13.70 -3.41 -1.06
N GLY A 165 13.33 -3.55 -2.34
CA GLY A 165 13.41 -2.48 -3.34
C GLY A 165 12.60 -1.22 -3.00
N VAL A 166 11.56 -1.32 -2.16
CA VAL A 166 10.80 -0.13 -1.72
C VAL A 166 11.67 0.85 -0.92
N HIS A 167 12.68 0.36 -0.20
CA HIS A 167 13.54 1.22 0.61
C HIS A 167 14.42 2.13 -0.24
N ASP A 168 14.83 1.69 -1.44
CA ASP A 168 15.61 2.54 -2.34
C ASP A 168 14.77 3.68 -2.94
N ILE A 169 13.47 3.45 -3.17
CA ILE A 169 12.53 4.52 -3.54
C ILE A 169 12.52 5.58 -2.44
N TYR A 170 12.38 5.16 -1.18
CA TYR A 170 12.26 6.10 -0.07
C TYR A 170 13.55 6.83 0.26
N ARG A 171 14.72 6.22 0.04
CA ARG A 171 15.98 6.96 0.08
C ARG A 171 16.07 8.02 -1.01
N SER A 172 15.57 7.74 -2.21
CA SER A 172 15.50 8.75 -3.28
C SER A 172 14.57 9.90 -2.88
N TRP A 173 13.37 9.56 -2.40
CA TRP A 173 12.37 10.55 -1.99
C TRP A 173 12.85 11.36 -0.79
N ARG A 174 13.57 10.76 0.15
CA ARG A 174 14.17 11.48 1.27
C ARG A 174 15.13 12.56 0.79
N LYS A 175 16.01 12.26 -0.18
CA LYS A 175 16.90 13.27 -0.78
C LYS A 175 16.13 14.42 -1.43
N ILE A 176 14.97 14.14 -2.02
CA ILE A 176 14.09 15.18 -2.57
C ILE A 176 13.51 16.02 -1.45
N LEU A 177 12.95 15.42 -0.39
CA LEU A 177 12.38 16.17 0.73
C LEU A 177 13.43 17.06 1.40
N ASP A 178 14.63 16.53 1.63
CA ASP A 178 15.76 17.24 2.25
C ASP A 178 16.32 18.37 1.36
N SER A 179 16.01 18.39 0.06
CA SER A 179 16.49 19.46 -0.84
C SER A 179 15.61 20.71 -0.84
N TYR A 180 14.43 20.67 -0.20
CA TYR A 180 13.55 21.82 -0.07
C TYR A 180 13.69 22.45 1.31
N ASP A 181 13.61 23.78 1.38
CA ASP A 181 13.65 24.50 2.65
C ASP A 181 12.51 24.09 3.59
N GLY A 182 12.77 24.11 4.90
CA GLY A 182 11.82 23.78 5.96
C GLY A 182 11.71 22.28 6.25
N ASP A 183 10.97 21.93 7.29
CA ASP A 183 10.81 20.54 7.74
C ASP A 183 9.79 19.80 6.88
N ARG A 184 10.23 19.31 5.71
CA ARG A 184 9.42 18.46 4.83
C ARG A 184 9.36 17.05 5.38
N MET A 185 8.17 16.45 5.39
CA MET A 185 7.99 15.11 5.93
C MET A 185 7.22 14.18 5.01
N ALA A 186 7.46 12.88 5.13
CA ALA A 186 6.59 11.87 4.59
C ALA A 186 6.21 10.83 5.66
N VAL A 187 4.98 10.33 5.57
CA VAL A 187 4.45 9.27 6.43
C VAL A 187 4.03 8.06 5.60
N ALA A 188 4.59 6.90 5.92
CA ALA A 188 4.25 5.65 5.27
C ALA A 188 2.90 5.10 5.77
N GLU A 189 1.98 4.83 4.85
CA GLU A 189 0.87 3.91 5.10
C GLU A 189 1.30 2.48 4.72
N ALA A 190 1.95 1.79 5.66
CA ALA A 190 2.50 0.45 5.43
C ALA A 190 1.84 -0.60 6.34
N TRP A 191 1.05 -1.52 5.77
CA TRP A 191 0.45 -2.64 6.50
C TRP A 191 1.46 -3.79 6.69
N VAL A 192 2.51 -3.49 7.45
CA VAL A 192 3.69 -4.34 7.59
C VAL A 192 3.89 -4.73 9.06
N SER A 193 4.23 -6.01 9.26
CA SER A 193 4.49 -6.61 10.57
C SER A 193 5.63 -7.63 10.40
N PRO A 194 6.44 -7.91 11.44
CA PRO A 194 6.45 -7.27 12.77
C PRO A 194 6.94 -5.81 12.73
N ALA A 195 6.82 -5.10 13.85
CA ALA A 195 7.26 -3.70 14.00
C ALA A 195 8.70 -3.43 13.53
N SER A 196 9.61 -4.41 13.61
CA SER A 196 10.99 -4.27 13.09
C SER A 196 11.06 -4.09 11.57
N ARG A 197 10.06 -4.55 10.82
CA ARG A 197 9.93 -4.26 9.39
C ARG A 197 9.48 -2.82 9.15
N ILE A 198 8.53 -2.31 9.94
CA ILE A 198 8.12 -0.89 9.89
C ILE A 198 9.29 0.04 10.22
N ALA A 199 10.12 -0.31 11.21
CA ALA A 199 11.30 0.46 11.59
C ALA A 199 12.22 0.76 10.41
N LYS A 200 12.33 -0.15 9.43
CA LYS A 200 13.14 0.07 8.22
C LYS A 200 12.68 1.27 7.39
N TYR A 201 11.37 1.53 7.31
CA TYR A 201 10.79 2.63 6.53
C TYR A 201 11.10 4.01 7.12
N VAL A 202 11.45 4.06 8.40
CA VAL A 202 11.67 5.31 9.16
C VAL A 202 13.11 5.50 9.60
N ARG A 203 14.06 4.84 8.93
CA ARG A 203 15.49 5.11 9.12
C ARG A 203 15.82 6.56 8.78
N SER A 204 16.94 7.04 9.31
CA SER A 204 17.35 8.44 9.16
C SER A 204 17.52 8.90 7.70
N ASP A 205 17.72 7.98 6.76
CA ASP A 205 17.85 8.21 5.32
C ASP A 205 16.58 7.84 4.51
N GLU A 206 15.48 7.47 5.17
CA GLU A 206 14.19 7.15 4.56
C GLU A 206 13.10 8.12 5.04
N LEU A 207 11.90 7.66 5.40
CA LEU A 207 10.75 8.51 5.71
C LEU A 207 10.80 8.98 7.17
N GLN A 208 10.16 10.11 7.48
CA GLN A 208 10.15 10.68 8.83
C GLN A 208 9.17 9.94 9.76
N ASN A 209 8.15 9.27 9.21
CA ASN A 209 7.10 8.64 10.00
C ASN A 209 6.44 7.46 9.27
N SER A 210 5.68 6.66 10.01
CA SER A 210 4.85 5.57 9.50
C SER A 210 3.59 5.42 10.35
N PHE A 211 2.47 5.00 9.78
CA PHE A 211 1.31 4.60 10.56
C PHE A 211 1.57 3.34 11.37
N ASN A 212 1.19 3.35 12.65
CA ASN A 212 1.29 2.19 13.53
C ASN A 212 0.02 1.34 13.45
N PHE A 213 -0.01 0.43 12.47
CA PHE A 213 -1.16 -0.45 12.26
C PHE A 213 -1.30 -1.56 13.30
N GLU A 214 -0.21 -1.97 13.96
CA GLU A 214 -0.30 -2.91 15.08
C GLU A 214 -1.12 -2.29 16.21
N MET A 215 -0.86 -1.03 16.55
CA MET A 215 -1.70 -0.29 17.50
C MET A 215 -3.12 -0.08 16.96
N LEU A 216 -3.28 0.35 15.69
CA LEU A 216 -4.60 0.63 15.11
C LEU A 216 -5.54 -0.58 15.17
N THR A 217 -5.00 -1.78 15.06
CA THR A 217 -5.77 -3.03 15.03
C THR A 217 -5.89 -3.72 16.40
N THR A 218 -5.30 -3.15 17.45
CA THR A 218 -5.33 -3.71 18.80
C THR A 218 -6.70 -3.53 19.46
N LEU A 219 -7.19 -4.58 20.13
CA LEU A 219 -8.44 -4.57 20.88
C LEU A 219 -8.26 -3.88 22.25
N TRP A 220 -9.37 -3.56 22.93
CA TRP A 220 -9.36 -2.96 24.26
C TRP A 220 -8.98 -3.95 25.37
N LYS A 221 -7.73 -4.41 25.35
CA LYS A 221 -7.14 -5.29 26.36
C LYS A 221 -5.80 -4.72 26.79
N ALA A 222 -5.68 -4.41 28.09
CA ALA A 222 -4.53 -3.69 28.64
C ALA A 222 -3.19 -4.39 28.33
N ASP A 223 -3.14 -5.71 28.41
CA ASP A 223 -1.91 -6.47 28.15
C ASP A 223 -1.52 -6.45 26.66
N GLU A 224 -2.49 -6.59 25.74
CA GLU A 224 -2.23 -6.51 24.29
C GLU A 224 -1.78 -5.10 23.88
N ILE A 225 -2.42 -4.05 24.41
CA ILE A 225 -2.03 -2.66 24.17
C ILE A 225 -0.61 -2.41 24.68
N ARG A 226 -0.29 -2.87 25.89
CA ARG A 226 1.06 -2.71 26.45
C ARG A 226 2.11 -3.41 25.60
N GLU A 227 1.82 -4.63 25.15
CA GLU A 227 2.71 -5.38 24.26
C GLU A 227 2.95 -4.61 22.95
N LYS A 228 1.90 -4.12 22.29
CA LYS A 228 2.05 -3.37 21.02
C LYS A 228 2.75 -2.03 21.20
N ILE A 229 2.54 -1.37 22.33
CA ILE A 229 3.26 -0.15 22.67
C ILE A 229 4.77 -0.44 22.79
N ASN A 230 5.13 -1.44 23.60
CA ASN A 230 6.54 -1.81 23.82
C ASN A 230 7.21 -2.25 22.52
N ASN A 231 6.59 -3.15 21.75
CA ASN A 231 7.14 -3.61 20.47
C ASN A 231 7.41 -2.45 19.50
N SER A 232 6.51 -1.46 19.45
CA SER A 232 6.65 -0.31 18.56
C SER A 232 7.76 0.64 19.03
N ILE A 233 7.85 0.90 20.33
CA ILE A 233 8.89 1.75 20.91
C ILE A 233 10.27 1.11 20.72
N ASP A 234 10.40 -0.18 21.09
CA ASP A 234 11.66 -0.91 21.01
C ASP A 234 12.16 -0.98 19.57
N ALA A 235 11.30 -1.35 18.61
CA ALA A 235 11.68 -1.47 17.21
C ALA A 235 12.09 -0.12 16.58
N LEU A 236 11.38 0.98 16.88
CA LEU A 236 11.70 2.29 16.29
C LEU A 236 12.90 2.95 16.97
N ALA A 237 13.15 2.64 18.25
CA ALA A 237 14.36 3.08 18.95
C ALA A 237 15.64 2.51 18.30
N GLU A 238 15.61 1.30 17.74
CA GLU A 238 16.76 0.69 17.03
C GLU A 238 17.24 1.53 15.84
N VAL A 239 16.37 2.33 15.23
CA VAL A 239 16.68 3.20 14.08
C VAL A 239 16.69 4.69 14.45
N GLY A 240 16.53 5.03 15.74
CA GLY A 240 16.51 6.40 16.24
C GLY A 240 15.28 7.21 15.82
N ALA A 241 14.17 6.55 15.48
CA ALA A 241 12.95 7.21 15.01
C ALA A 241 11.89 7.35 16.11
N PRO A 242 11.04 8.39 16.08
CA PRO A 242 9.93 8.51 17.01
C PRO A 242 8.78 7.56 16.65
N THR A 243 8.13 6.99 17.66
CA THR A 243 6.93 6.18 17.46
C THR A 243 5.69 7.06 17.27
N SER A 244 4.88 6.74 16.27
CA SER A 244 3.56 7.35 16.06
C SER A 244 2.44 6.44 16.53
N TRP A 245 1.28 7.04 16.80
CA TRP A 245 0.08 6.34 17.25
C TRP A 245 -1.11 6.79 16.43
N VAL A 246 -1.81 5.84 15.82
CA VAL A 246 -3.02 6.14 15.04
C VAL A 246 -4.16 5.28 15.55
N PHE A 247 -5.28 5.92 15.88
CA PHE A 247 -6.48 5.25 16.40
C PHE A 247 -7.60 5.18 15.37
N ASN A 248 -7.61 6.10 14.40
CA ASN A 248 -8.62 6.23 13.36
C ASN A 248 -7.98 6.66 12.05
N ASN A 249 -8.51 6.18 10.94
CA ASN A 249 -8.30 6.71 9.60
C ASN A 249 -9.61 6.52 8.80
N HIS A 250 -9.55 6.63 7.47
CA HIS A 250 -10.72 6.50 6.60
C HIS A 250 -11.06 5.05 6.21
N ASP A 251 -10.18 4.08 6.51
CA ASP A 251 -10.31 2.67 6.12
C ASP A 251 -10.84 1.77 7.25
N VAL A 252 -10.88 2.30 8.48
CA VAL A 252 -11.15 1.52 9.69
C VAL A 252 -12.40 1.96 10.41
N VAL A 253 -13.00 1.01 11.14
CA VAL A 253 -14.11 1.30 12.07
C VAL A 253 -13.63 2.30 13.12
N ARG A 254 -14.50 3.26 13.47
CA ARG A 254 -14.23 4.28 14.48
C ARG A 254 -13.80 3.64 15.80
N SER A 255 -12.81 4.22 16.46
CA SER A 255 -12.19 3.65 17.66
C SER A 255 -13.15 3.45 18.83
N VAL A 256 -14.20 4.29 18.96
CA VAL A 256 -15.22 4.14 20.00
C VAL A 256 -15.91 2.78 19.87
N ASP A 257 -16.51 2.51 18.70
CA ASP A 257 -17.20 1.25 18.44
C ASP A 257 -16.22 0.07 18.39
N ARG A 258 -15.04 0.28 17.79
CA ARG A 258 -14.01 -0.76 17.69
C ARG A 258 -13.57 -1.28 19.05
N LEU A 259 -13.34 -0.37 19.99
CA LEU A 259 -12.86 -0.71 21.33
C LEU A 259 -13.99 -1.18 22.25
N ASP A 260 -15.16 -0.53 22.24
CA ASP A 260 -16.30 -0.87 23.11
C ASP A 260 -16.96 -2.20 22.71
N LEU A 261 -17.15 -2.41 21.40
CA LEU A 261 -17.84 -3.58 20.87
C LEU A 261 -16.87 -4.70 20.47
N GLY A 262 -15.57 -4.51 20.69
CA GLY A 262 -14.53 -5.47 20.32
C GLY A 262 -14.50 -5.75 18.82
N LEU A 263 -14.87 -4.77 18.00
CA LEU A 263 -14.87 -4.92 16.56
C LEU A 263 -13.42 -4.94 16.06
N THR A 264 -13.23 -5.61 14.94
CA THR A 264 -12.01 -5.48 14.14
C THR A 264 -12.35 -4.65 12.91
N ASN A 265 -11.40 -4.41 12.00
CA ASN A 265 -11.69 -3.71 10.74
C ASN A 265 -12.54 -4.55 9.75
N HIS A 266 -13.41 -5.44 10.25
CA HIS A 266 -14.24 -6.36 9.47
C HIS A 266 -15.71 -6.21 9.78
N GLY A 267 -16.52 -6.48 8.75
CA GLY A 267 -17.92 -6.83 8.91
C GLY A 267 -18.59 -7.13 7.57
N ASP A 268 -19.19 -8.32 7.46
CA ASP A 268 -20.00 -8.78 6.33
C ASP A 268 -21.28 -7.95 6.14
N THR A 269 -21.73 -7.27 7.18
CA THR A 269 -22.96 -6.46 7.25
C THR A 269 -22.72 -5.16 8.02
N THR A 270 -23.60 -4.17 7.87
CA THR A 270 -23.63 -2.96 8.70
C THR A 270 -23.63 -3.29 10.19
N PHE A 271 -24.33 -4.35 10.61
CA PHE A 271 -24.38 -4.82 12.00
C PHE A 271 -23.01 -5.31 12.51
N SER A 272 -22.23 -5.95 11.66
CA SER A 272 -20.86 -6.36 12.03
C SER A 272 -19.83 -5.22 11.98
N ARG A 273 -20.08 -4.18 11.18
CA ARG A 273 -19.17 -3.01 11.08
C ARG A 273 -19.42 -1.98 12.17
N HIS A 274 -20.66 -1.82 12.60
CA HIS A 274 -21.08 -0.78 13.57
C HIS A 274 -21.55 -1.39 14.90
N GLY A 275 -21.45 -2.71 15.05
CA GLY A 275 -21.90 -3.47 16.22
C GLY A 275 -23.43 -3.48 16.41
N ASP A 276 -23.88 -3.84 17.62
CA ASP A 276 -25.31 -3.99 17.91
C ASP A 276 -26.02 -2.64 17.90
N VAL A 277 -26.78 -2.37 16.83
CA VAL A 277 -27.60 -1.15 16.66
C VAL A 277 -28.62 -0.93 17.78
N LYS A 278 -28.92 -1.93 18.61
CA LYS A 278 -29.76 -1.72 19.81
C LYS A 278 -29.05 -0.95 20.94
N LYS A 279 -27.74 -0.74 20.83
CA LYS A 279 -26.93 0.04 21.79
C LYS A 279 -26.73 1.51 21.38
N LEU A 280 -27.21 1.91 20.20
CA LEU A 280 -27.28 3.32 19.74
C LEU A 280 -28.63 3.94 20.15
#